data_AF-A0A7R9LW16-F1
#
_entry.id   AF-A0A7R9LW16-F1
#
_cell.length_a   1.000
_cell.length_b   1.000
_cell.length_c   1.000
_cell.angle_alpha   90.00
_cell.angle_beta   90.00
_cell.angle_gamma   90.00
#
_symmetry.space_group_name_H-M   'P 1'
#
loop_
_entity.id
_entity.type
_entity.pdbx_description
1 polymer ?
#
loop_
_entity_poly.entity_id
_entity_poly.type
_entity_poly.pdbx_seq_one_letter_code
_entity_poly.pdbx_strand_id
1 'polypeptide(L)'
;MTKPYEVPFRVTENDSNLNKNGVKRMSKPMMEKRRRARINQCLMQLKEMVIDSGKQNIQNSKSKLEKADILELTVKYVQQLHQNRLSAPSATASERKENSEVSPAQILNDFVAGFAECAKQVEE
;
A
#
# COMPACT_ATOMS: atom_id res chain seq x y z
N MET A 1 13.77 -1.37 -47.86
CA MET A 1 14.74 -2.20 -47.09
C MET A 1 15.72 -1.29 -46.38
N THR A 2 15.45 -0.99 -45.11
CA THR A 2 16.37 -0.34 -44.16
C THR A 2 16.05 -0.94 -42.79
N LYS A 3 17.06 -1.50 -42.14
CA LYS A 3 16.93 -2.40 -40.97
C LYS A 3 16.39 -1.65 -39.73
N PRO A 4 15.59 -2.30 -38.85
CA PRO A 4 15.23 -1.70 -37.57
C PRO A 4 16.45 -1.63 -36.64
N TYR A 5 16.52 -0.53 -35.89
CA TYR A 5 17.54 -0.23 -34.89
C TYR A 5 17.46 -1.25 -33.73
N GLU A 6 18.21 -2.34 -33.82
CA GLU A 6 18.59 -3.16 -32.66
C GLU A 6 19.71 -2.41 -31.94
N VAL A 7 19.40 -1.75 -30.82
CA VAL A 7 20.40 -1.17 -29.93
C VAL A 7 20.86 -2.29 -29.00
N PRO A 8 22.13 -2.73 -29.01
CA PRO A 8 22.60 -3.74 -28.08
C PRO A 8 22.61 -3.13 -26.67
N PHE A 9 21.70 -3.57 -25.81
CA PHE A 9 21.74 -3.26 -24.38
C PHE A 9 22.91 -4.00 -23.73
N ARG A 10 24.09 -3.38 -23.75
CA ARG A 10 25.28 -3.93 -23.09
C ARG A 10 25.13 -3.75 -21.59
N VAL A 11 24.72 -4.82 -20.89
CA VAL A 11 24.85 -4.90 -19.43
C VAL A 11 26.34 -5.11 -19.13
N THR A 12 27.04 -4.05 -18.74
CA THR A 12 28.34 -4.21 -18.07
C THR A 12 28.04 -4.54 -16.60
N GLU A 13 28.02 -5.83 -16.26
CA GLU A 13 28.14 -6.29 -14.88
C GLU A 13 29.57 -6.00 -14.40
N ASN A 14 29.74 -4.95 -13.61
CA ASN A 14 30.89 -4.80 -12.72
C ASN A 14 30.35 -4.71 -11.29
N ASP A 15 30.11 -5.87 -10.71
CA ASP A 15 29.59 -6.04 -9.35
C ASP A 15 30.76 -6.29 -8.39
N SER A 16 31.47 -5.23 -8.02
CA SER A 16 32.37 -5.26 -6.85
C SER A 16 32.51 -3.89 -6.22
N ASN A 17 31.55 -3.55 -5.37
CA ASN A 17 31.74 -2.50 -4.37
C ASN A 17 31.41 -3.08 -2.99
N LEU A 18 32.38 -3.76 -2.39
CA LEU A 18 32.33 -4.24 -1.01
C LEU A 18 33.06 -3.22 -0.13
N ASN A 19 32.33 -2.58 0.79
CA ASN A 19 32.95 -1.76 1.85
C ASN A 19 33.49 -2.67 2.97
N LYS A 20 34.54 -2.23 3.66
CA LYS A 20 35.32 -2.95 4.70
C LYS A 20 34.53 -3.39 5.94
N ASN A 21 33.21 -3.20 5.96
CA ASN A 21 32.30 -3.58 7.06
C ASN A 21 31.18 -4.56 6.63
N GLY A 22 31.34 -5.30 5.53
CA GLY A 22 30.44 -6.40 5.15
C GLY A 22 29.01 -6.02 4.70
N VAL A 23 28.61 -4.75 4.83
CA VAL A 23 27.31 -4.26 4.36
C VAL A 23 27.46 -3.73 2.94
N LYS A 24 26.91 -4.46 1.96
CA LYS A 24 26.75 -3.98 0.58
C LYS A 24 25.92 -2.69 0.61
N ARG A 25 26.57 -1.52 0.52
CA ARG A 25 25.91 -0.25 0.22
C ARG A 25 25.30 -0.42 -1.17
N MET A 26 24.00 -0.68 -1.24
CA MET A 26 23.31 -0.70 -2.52
C MET A 26 23.60 0.60 -3.27
N SER A 27 24.17 0.48 -4.46
CA SER A 27 24.49 1.64 -5.27
C SER A 27 23.21 2.40 -5.63
N LYS A 28 23.31 3.73 -5.79
CA LYS A 28 22.16 4.57 -6.19
C LYS A 28 21.39 4.01 -7.40
N PRO A 29 22.04 3.44 -8.45
CA PRO A 29 21.35 2.75 -9.54
C PRO A 29 20.54 1.52 -9.11
N MET A 30 21.05 0.72 -8.17
CA MET A 30 20.35 -0.45 -7.64
C MET A 30 19.14 -0.06 -6.78
N MET A 31 19.26 1.01 -6.00
CA MET A 31 18.15 1.59 -5.24
C MET A 31 17.01 2.02 -6.18
N GLU A 32 17.35 2.71 -7.27
CA GLU A 32 16.38 3.16 -8.26
C GLU A 32 15.71 1.98 -8.98
N LYS A 33 16.46 0.92 -9.32
CA LYS A 33 15.90 -0.30 -9.91
C LYS A 33 14.85 -0.94 -8.99
N ARG A 34 15.14 -1.05 -7.68
CA ARG A 34 14.16 -1.56 -6.70
C ARG A 34 12.96 -0.63 -6.54
N ARG A 35 13.18 0.68 -6.49
CA ARG A 35 12.10 1.67 -6.41
C ARG A 35 11.15 1.56 -7.60
N ARG A 36 11.69 1.45 -8.82
CA ARG A 36 10.89 1.29 -10.05
C ARG A 36 10.11 -0.02 -10.05
N ALA A 37 10.71 -1.12 -9.62
CA ALA A 37 10.02 -2.40 -9.50
C ALA A 37 8.83 -2.30 -8.52
N ARG A 38 9.03 -1.69 -7.36
CA ARG A 38 7.96 -1.45 -6.38
C ARG A 38 6.82 -0.61 -6.97
N ILE A 39 7.15 0.49 -7.65
CA ILE A 39 6.13 1.35 -8.28
C ILE A 39 5.32 0.58 -9.31
N ASN A 40 5.97 -0.18 -10.19
CA ASN A 40 5.27 -0.97 -11.20
C ASN A 40 4.39 -2.05 -10.56
N GLN A 41 4.85 -2.69 -9.48
CA GLN A 41 4.04 -3.67 -8.73
C GLN A 41 2.79 -3.02 -8.14
N CYS A 42 2.92 -1.83 -7.53
CA CYS A 42 1.77 -1.10 -7.03
C CYS A 42 0.80 -0.70 -8.16
N LEU A 43 1.31 -0.24 -9.31
CA LEU A 43 0.47 0.12 -10.46
C LEU A 43 -0.33 -1.08 -11.00
N MET A 44 0.24 -2.29 -10.99
CA MET A 44 -0.48 -3.51 -11.39
C MET A 44 -1.61 -3.83 -10.41
N GLN A 45 -1.35 -3.78 -9.10
CA GLN A 45 -2.39 -4.01 -8.08
C GLN A 45 -3.51 -2.97 -8.16
N LEU A 46 -3.16 -1.69 -8.35
CA LEU A 46 -4.15 -0.62 -8.51
C LEU A 46 -5.06 -0.88 -9.72
N LYS A 47 -4.45 -1.30 -10.84
CA LYS A 47 -5.19 -1.65 -12.05
C LYS A 47 -6.17 -2.79 -11.82
N GLU A 48 -5.76 -3.85 -11.12
CA GLU A 48 -6.64 -4.98 -10.78
C GLU A 48 -7.82 -4.51 -9.90
N MET A 49 -7.54 -3.83 -8.78
CA MET A 49 -8.58 -3.36 -7.85
C MET A 49 -9.61 -2.44 -8.51
N VAL A 50 -9.16 -1.50 -9.35
CA VAL A 50 -10.04 -0.54 -10.02
C VAL A 50 -10.92 -1.22 -11.07
N ILE A 51 -10.40 -2.22 -11.78
CA ILE A 51 -11.17 -2.96 -12.79
C ILE A 51 -12.18 -3.90 -12.12
N ASP A 52 -11.78 -4.60 -11.06
CA ASP A 52 -12.63 -5.56 -10.37
C ASP A 52 -13.76 -4.87 -9.58
N SER A 53 -13.49 -3.67 -9.04
CA SER A 53 -14.47 -2.90 -8.26
C SER A 53 -15.32 -1.96 -9.13
N GLY A 54 -14.81 -1.60 -10.30
CA GLY A 54 -15.47 -0.68 -11.21
C GLY A 54 -16.49 -1.40 -12.07
N LYS A 55 -17.78 -1.14 -11.84
CA LYS A 55 -18.89 -1.46 -12.77
C LYS A 55 -18.75 -0.84 -14.18
N GLN A 56 -17.60 -0.23 -14.47
CA GLN A 56 -17.28 0.37 -15.74
C GLN A 56 -16.88 -0.74 -16.71
N ASN A 57 -17.38 -0.68 -17.93
CA ASN A 57 -17.19 -1.69 -18.99
C ASN A 57 -15.74 -1.68 -19.55
N ILE A 58 -14.74 -1.75 -18.67
CA ILE A 58 -13.30 -1.66 -18.95
C ILE A 58 -12.70 -3.06 -19.13
N GLN A 59 -13.54 -4.11 -19.08
CA GLN A 59 -13.14 -5.50 -19.29
C GLN A 59 -12.38 -5.69 -20.61
N ASN A 60 -12.79 -5.01 -21.68
CA ASN A 60 -12.13 -5.05 -23.00
C ASN A 60 -10.81 -4.26 -23.05
N SER A 61 -10.55 -3.38 -22.07
CA SER A 61 -9.36 -2.53 -22.00
C SER A 61 -8.33 -3.02 -20.98
N LYS A 62 -8.57 -4.18 -20.34
CA LYS A 62 -7.71 -4.79 -19.32
C LYS A 62 -6.24 -4.86 -19.71
N SER A 63 -5.91 -5.04 -20.99
CA SER A 63 -4.51 -5.14 -21.42
C SER A 63 -3.85 -3.77 -21.72
N LYS A 64 -4.63 -2.70 -21.93
CA LYS A 64 -4.14 -1.46 -22.58
C LYS A 64 -4.15 -0.19 -21.72
N LEU A 65 -4.59 -0.25 -20.46
CA LEU A 65 -4.61 0.95 -19.60
C LEU A 65 -3.22 1.58 -19.44
N GLU A 66 -3.12 2.87 -19.75
CA GLU A 66 -1.88 3.64 -19.61
C GLU A 66 -1.63 3.97 -18.13
N LYS A 67 -0.38 4.32 -17.79
CA LYS A 67 -0.02 4.61 -16.39
C LYS A 67 -0.78 5.82 -15.83
N ALA A 68 -1.07 6.82 -16.68
CA ALA A 68 -1.85 7.99 -16.29
C ALA A 68 -3.29 7.60 -15.98
N ASP A 69 -3.93 6.80 -16.84
CA ASP A 69 -5.29 6.30 -16.64
C ASP A 69 -5.44 5.49 -15.36
N ILE A 70 -4.48 4.59 -15.06
CA ILE A 70 -4.49 3.80 -13.82
C ILE A 70 -4.56 4.73 -12.61
N LEU A 71 -3.74 5.79 -12.59
CA LEU A 71 -3.69 6.74 -11.48
C LEU A 71 -4.99 7.56 -11.40
N GLU A 72 -5.48 8.06 -12.53
CA GLU A 72 -6.71 8.86 -12.57
C GLU A 72 -7.93 8.05 -12.11
N LEU A 73 -8.10 6.84 -12.65
CA LEU A 73 -9.21 5.97 -12.28
C LEU A 73 -9.13 5.56 -10.80
N THR A 74 -7.93 5.31 -10.28
CA THR A 74 -7.73 5.02 -8.85
C THR A 74 -8.17 6.19 -7.97
N VAL A 75 -7.81 7.43 -8.33
CA VAL A 75 -8.22 8.61 -7.55
C VAL A 75 -9.75 8.75 -7.55
N LYS A 76 -10.41 8.60 -8.70
CA LYS A 76 -11.88 8.62 -8.79
C LYS A 76 -12.51 7.52 -7.94
N TYR A 77 -11.95 6.31 -7.97
CA TYR A 77 -12.43 5.18 -7.18
C TYR A 77 -12.33 5.47 -5.67
N VAL A 78 -11.20 5.98 -5.19
CA VAL A 78 -11.02 6.33 -3.76
C VAL A 78 -11.99 7.43 -3.32
N GLN A 79 -12.22 8.45 -4.17
CA GLN A 79 -13.21 9.50 -3.89
C GLN A 79 -14.63 8.93 -3.78
N GLN A 80 -15.01 8.01 -4.68
CA GLN A 80 -16.30 7.32 -4.61
C GLN A 80 -16.43 6.50 -3.33
N LEU A 81 -15.40 5.74 -2.93
CA LEU A 81 -15.40 4.98 -1.68
C LEU A 81 -15.63 5.87 -0.46
N HIS A 82 -15.01 7.05 -0.41
CA HIS A 82 -15.23 8.02 0.66
C HIS A 82 -16.66 8.56 0.66
N GLN A 83 -17.20 8.91 -0.50
CA GLN A 83 -18.57 9.42 -0.61
C GLN A 83 -19.62 8.36 -0.22
N ASN A 84 -19.43 7.11 -0.66
CA ASN A 84 -20.30 5.99 -0.30
C ASN A 84 -20.29 5.70 1.21
N ARG A 85 -19.14 5.83 1.88
CA ARG A 85 -19.04 5.69 3.35
C ARG A 85 -19.81 6.78 4.10
N LEU A 86 -19.78 8.02 3.60
CA LEU A 86 -20.49 9.15 4.22
C LEU A 86 -22.01 9.12 3.95
N SER A 87 -22.44 8.45 2.88
CA SER A 87 -23.85 8.39 2.45
C SER A 87 -24.60 7.16 2.97
N ALA A 88 -23.91 6.18 3.55
CA ALA A 88 -24.55 5.01 4.15
C ALA A 88 -25.07 5.37 5.55
N PRO A 89 -26.37 5.20 5.85
CA PRO A 89 -26.85 5.35 7.22
C PRO A 89 -26.20 4.27 8.08
N SER A 90 -25.51 4.70 9.12
CA SER A 90 -24.82 3.84 10.09
C SER A 90 -25.80 2.86 10.74
N ALA A 91 -25.87 1.64 10.20
CA ALA A 91 -26.31 0.47 10.93
C ALA A 91 -25.06 -0.38 11.13
N THR A 92 -24.54 -0.37 12.36
CA THR A 92 -23.30 -1.03 12.83
C THR A 92 -22.00 -0.23 12.65
N ALA A 93 -21.95 0.96 13.24
CA ALA A 93 -20.68 1.56 13.66
C ALA A 93 -20.10 0.75 14.84
N SER A 94 -19.39 -0.33 14.52
CA SER A 94 -18.39 -0.90 15.41
C SER A 94 -17.01 -0.46 14.91
N GLU A 95 -16.44 0.48 15.67
CA GLU A 95 -15.00 0.63 15.94
C GLU A 95 -14.06 0.94 14.76
N ARG A 96 -13.78 2.24 14.61
CA ARG A 96 -12.41 2.79 14.71
C ARG A 96 -12.50 4.27 15.00
N LYS A 97 -12.50 4.61 16.28
CA LYS A 97 -12.41 5.99 16.78
C LYS A 97 -10.92 6.36 16.84
N GLU A 98 -10.36 6.81 15.73
CA GLU A 98 -9.08 7.54 15.78
C GLU A 98 -9.39 8.95 16.31
N ASN A 99 -8.66 9.38 17.35
CA ASN A 99 -8.72 10.70 18.00
C ASN A 99 -9.94 10.99 18.92
N SER A 100 -10.18 10.14 19.93
CA SER A 100 -10.95 10.55 21.11
C SER A 100 -9.98 10.77 22.26
N GLU A 101 -9.92 12.00 22.78
CA GLU A 101 -9.33 12.27 24.09
C GLU A 101 -9.92 11.28 25.09
N VAL A 102 -9.08 10.36 25.58
CA VAL A 102 -9.49 9.38 26.58
C VAL A 102 -9.54 10.12 27.91
N SER A 103 -10.74 10.20 28.50
CA SER A 103 -10.92 10.86 29.80
C SER A 103 -10.03 10.18 30.85
N PRO A 104 -9.39 10.93 31.76
CA PRO A 104 -8.59 10.35 32.85
C PRO A 104 -9.31 9.26 33.66
N ALA A 105 -10.64 9.34 33.76
CA ALA A 105 -11.46 8.34 34.43
C ALA A 105 -11.49 6.99 33.68
N GLN A 106 -11.42 6.98 32.35
CA GLN A 106 -11.36 5.74 31.57
C GLN A 106 -10.02 5.03 31.75
N ILE A 107 -8.92 5.78 31.78
CA ILE A 107 -7.58 5.23 32.03
C ILE A 107 -7.53 4.53 33.40
N LEU A 108 -8.13 5.13 34.42
CA LEU A 108 -8.22 4.53 35.75
C LEU A 108 -9.05 3.25 35.74
N ASN A 109 -10.19 3.23 35.04
CA ASN A 109 -11.02 2.03 34.95
C ASN A 109 -10.31 0.89 34.22
N ASP A 110 -9.62 1.20 33.12
CA ASP A 110 -8.86 0.20 32.35
C ASP A 110 -7.68 -0.36 33.19
N PHE A 111 -7.00 0.51 33.95
CA PHE A 111 -5.94 0.09 34.86
C PHE A 111 -6.46 -0.82 35.98
N VAL A 112 -7.58 -0.47 36.62
CA VAL A 112 -8.19 -1.26 37.69
C VAL A 112 -8.67 -2.62 37.16
N ALA A 113 -9.25 -2.65 35.96
CA ALA A 113 -9.68 -3.89 35.31
C ALA A 113 -8.49 -4.83 35.04
N GLY A 114 -7.41 -4.32 34.44
CA GLY A 114 -6.20 -5.10 34.19
C GLY A 114 -5.50 -5.56 35.48
N PHE A 115 -5.52 -4.74 36.53
CA PHE A 115 -5.02 -5.14 37.84
C PHE A 115 -5.83 -6.30 38.44
N ALA A 116 -7.16 -6.22 38.41
CA ALA A 116 -8.04 -7.26 38.93
C ALA A 116 -7.89 -8.59 38.18
N GLU A 117 -7.72 -8.52 36.85
CA GLU A 117 -7.48 -9.70 36.02
C GLU A 117 -6.14 -10.38 36.36
N CYS A 118 -5.06 -9.59 36.49
CA CYS A 118 -3.76 -10.11 36.94
C CYS A 118 -3.81 -10.71 38.33
N ALA A 119 -4.53 -10.08 39.28
CA ALA A 119 -4.66 -10.59 40.65
C ALA A 119 -5.37 -11.94 40.68
N LYS A 120 -6.40 -12.11 39.84
CA LYS A 120 -7.13 -13.38 39.72
C LYS A 120 -6.24 -14.53 39.21
N GLN A 121 -5.29 -14.23 38.33
CA GLN A 121 -4.37 -15.22 37.77
C GLN A 121 -3.34 -15.77 38.79
N VAL A 122 -3.19 -15.13 39.95
CA VAL A 122 -2.24 -15.52 41.00
C VAL A 122 -2.90 -16.41 42.07
N GLU A 123 -4.23 -16.52 42.08
CA GLU A 123 -4.99 -17.36 43.02
C GLU A 123 -5.42 -18.73 42.45
N GLU A 124 -5.13 -19.02 41.17
CA GLU A 124 -5.25 -20.36 40.54
C GLU A 124 -3.88 -21.04 40.40
#